data_AF-A0A2S7PTB0-F1
#
_entry.id   AF-A0A2S7PTB0-F1
#
_cell.length_a   1.000
_cell.length_b   1.000
_cell.length_c   1.000
_cell.angle_alpha   90.00
_cell.angle_beta   90.00
_cell.angle_gamma   90.00
#
_symmetry.space_group_name_H-M   'P 1'
#
loop_
_entity.id
_entity.type
_entity.pdbx_description
1 polymer ?
#
loop_
_entity_poly.entity_id
_entity_poly.type
_entity_poly.pdbx_seq_one_letter_code
_entity_poly.pdbx_strand_id
1 'polypeptide(L)'
;MTEPKLVWNPDNVRDVAESVGISSLNDEAVRALSQEVEYRVGQVIVEAMRFMHQGKRTVLGTQDISQALKVLDVEPLYGYESTRPLRFGEASLGPGQPLFYIEDEEVDFEKLINAPLPKVPRDISFTAHWLAVEGVQPSIPQNPTTAEARANDLVPKGPGANPNLAALAGNDNVSVKPLVKHIVSKELILFFDKIRAAILDEDRDPEVVALRESALESVRSDPGLHQLVPYFVHFIAEKVTHSLNNLFVLQQMLKLADALITNKTLFVNPYISALCPPILTCLVGRTLGSGGQDELREKYQLRDTAASLIGIISKKYTESNAQLRARLARSCLKFFLDPSRSPGEHYGAISGLLAIGGAEGVRALILPNLKAFDYVLSKGLSERGAEDKDIQMLIAVIIKAVTSLTDGSGLLTNGTNGTTDDGPELEEYLGPVIGSRIAGAGDHKLNMAILESREKN
;
A
#
# COMPACT_ATOMS: atom_id res chain seq x y z
N MET A 1 -26.52 35.00 -51.10
CA MET A 1 -26.50 33.91 -50.10
C MET A 1 -25.95 32.69 -50.82
N THR A 2 -24.76 32.24 -50.46
CA THR A 2 -24.19 30.98 -50.98
C THR A 2 -25.02 29.84 -50.44
N GLU A 3 -25.66 29.05 -51.30
CA GLU A 3 -26.39 27.85 -50.89
C GLU A 3 -25.47 26.96 -50.04
N PRO A 4 -25.93 26.43 -48.89
CA PRO A 4 -25.12 25.52 -48.09
C PRO A 4 -24.79 24.29 -48.94
N LYS A 5 -23.49 24.03 -49.13
CA LYS A 5 -23.02 22.85 -49.86
C LYS A 5 -23.32 21.63 -49.01
N LEU A 6 -24.33 20.86 -49.41
CA LEU A 6 -24.68 19.58 -48.79
C LEU A 6 -23.55 18.58 -49.02
N VAL A 7 -23.29 17.75 -48.01
CA VAL A 7 -22.32 16.66 -48.09
C VAL A 7 -22.98 15.42 -48.68
N TRP A 8 -24.29 15.26 -48.49
CA TRP A 8 -25.06 14.16 -49.08
C TRP A 8 -25.17 14.29 -50.61
N ASN A 9 -24.90 13.20 -51.34
CA ASN A 9 -25.03 13.19 -52.80
C ASN A 9 -26.51 13.21 -53.20
N PRO A 10 -27.00 14.26 -53.90
CA PRO A 10 -28.41 14.35 -54.32
C PRO A 10 -28.82 13.24 -55.30
N ASP A 11 -27.86 12.66 -56.05
CA ASP A 11 -28.17 11.57 -56.99
C ASP A 11 -28.69 10.32 -56.27
N ASN A 12 -28.25 10.05 -55.03
CA ASN A 12 -28.76 8.94 -54.22
C ASN A 12 -30.28 9.05 -53.97
N VAL A 13 -30.82 10.26 -53.87
CA VAL A 13 -32.27 10.48 -53.69
C VAL A 13 -33.03 10.18 -54.99
N ARG A 14 -32.43 10.49 -56.13
CA ARG A 14 -32.99 10.19 -57.46
C ARG A 14 -33.00 8.67 -57.70
N ASP A 15 -31.90 7.98 -57.39
CA ASP A 15 -31.79 6.52 -57.51
C ASP A 15 -32.86 5.79 -56.68
N VAL A 16 -33.11 6.26 -55.45
CA VAL A 16 -34.17 5.71 -54.59
C VAL A 16 -35.56 6.00 -55.17
N ALA A 17 -35.79 7.20 -55.72
CA ALA A 17 -37.07 7.52 -56.37
C ALA A 17 -37.35 6.64 -57.60
N GLU A 18 -36.33 6.38 -58.41
CA GLU A 18 -36.42 5.46 -59.56
C GLU A 18 -36.69 4.02 -59.12
N SER A 19 -36.10 3.57 -58.00
CA SER A 19 -36.35 2.22 -57.45
C SER A 19 -37.81 1.98 -57.04
N VAL A 20 -38.53 3.06 -56.70
CA VAL A 20 -39.97 3.05 -56.36
C VAL A 20 -40.85 3.23 -57.61
N GLY A 21 -40.24 3.49 -58.78
CA GLY A 21 -40.92 3.67 -60.07
C GLY A 21 -41.27 5.13 -60.42
N ILE A 22 -40.68 6.11 -59.72
CA ILE A 22 -40.86 7.54 -60.02
C ILE A 22 -39.75 8.00 -60.97
N SER A 23 -40.08 8.23 -62.25
CA SER A 23 -39.09 8.49 -63.31
C SER A 23 -38.51 9.91 -63.33
N SER A 24 -39.16 10.88 -62.70
CA SER A 24 -38.68 12.27 -62.67
C SER A 24 -39.11 12.97 -61.39
N LEU A 25 -38.16 13.46 -60.60
CA LEU A 25 -38.39 14.25 -59.40
C LEU A 25 -38.02 15.72 -59.67
N ASN A 26 -38.80 16.67 -59.16
CA ASN A 26 -38.46 18.09 -59.25
C ASN A 26 -37.17 18.38 -58.46
N ASP A 27 -36.27 19.20 -59.00
CA ASP A 27 -34.97 19.53 -58.39
C ASP A 27 -35.11 20.19 -57.00
N GLU A 28 -36.18 20.96 -56.78
CA GLU A 28 -36.47 21.53 -55.47
C GLU A 28 -36.80 20.45 -54.42
N ALA A 29 -37.52 19.40 -54.82
CA ALA A 29 -37.83 18.27 -53.96
C ALA A 29 -36.57 17.43 -53.66
N VAL A 30 -35.71 17.21 -54.66
CA VAL A 30 -34.40 16.54 -54.46
C VAL A 30 -33.56 17.31 -53.43
N ARG A 31 -33.49 18.64 -53.55
CA ARG A 31 -32.74 19.50 -52.61
C ARG A 31 -33.30 19.39 -51.19
N ALA A 32 -34.62 19.54 -51.02
CA ALA A 32 -35.26 19.49 -49.71
C ALA A 32 -35.10 18.11 -49.03
N LEU A 33 -35.27 17.02 -49.78
CA LEU A 33 -35.09 15.66 -49.26
C LEU A 33 -33.63 15.38 -48.90
N SER A 34 -32.67 15.83 -49.70
CA SER A 34 -31.25 15.67 -49.40
C SER A 34 -30.86 16.38 -48.10
N GLN A 35 -31.40 17.58 -47.87
CA GLN A 35 -31.21 18.33 -46.61
C GLN A 35 -31.76 17.58 -45.40
N GLU A 36 -32.98 17.06 -45.52
CA GLU A 36 -33.61 16.31 -44.43
C GLU A 36 -32.85 15.01 -44.14
N VAL A 37 -32.42 14.26 -45.16
CA VAL A 37 -31.62 13.03 -44.98
C VAL A 37 -30.31 13.32 -44.24
N GLU A 38 -29.57 14.34 -44.67
CA GLU A 38 -28.32 14.73 -44.02
C GLU A 38 -28.54 15.11 -42.54
N TYR A 39 -29.61 15.87 -42.26
CA TYR A 39 -29.98 16.24 -40.89
C TYR A 39 -30.31 15.00 -40.03
N ARG A 40 -31.10 14.06 -40.56
CA ARG A 40 -31.47 12.83 -39.83
C ARG A 40 -30.28 11.92 -39.57
N VAL A 41 -29.39 11.76 -40.55
CA VAL A 41 -28.13 11.02 -40.38
C VAL A 41 -27.27 11.69 -39.29
N GLY A 42 -27.15 13.01 -39.31
CA GLY A 42 -26.46 13.77 -38.27
C GLY A 42 -27.07 13.55 -36.87
N GLN A 43 -28.39 13.55 -36.77
CA GLN A 43 -29.10 13.30 -35.51
C GLN A 43 -28.79 11.90 -34.95
N VAL A 44 -28.82 10.86 -35.79
CA VAL A 44 -28.48 9.49 -35.39
C VAL A 44 -27.03 9.41 -34.93
N ILE A 45 -26.09 10.03 -35.65
CA ILE A 45 -24.66 10.03 -35.29
C ILE A 45 -24.44 10.70 -33.94
N VAL A 46 -25.05 11.86 -33.70
CA VAL A 46 -24.90 12.58 -32.43
C VAL A 46 -25.42 11.75 -31.25
N GLU A 47 -26.59 11.12 -31.40
CA GLU A 47 -27.14 10.25 -30.34
C GLU A 47 -26.29 8.98 -30.15
N ALA A 48 -25.79 8.37 -31.22
CA ALA A 48 -24.89 7.22 -31.13
C ALA A 48 -23.56 7.60 -30.44
N MET A 49 -23.03 8.80 -30.71
CA MET A 49 -21.86 9.31 -30.01
C MET A 49 -22.12 9.48 -28.51
N ARG A 50 -23.33 9.86 -28.07
CA ARG A 50 -23.64 9.90 -26.63
C ARG A 50 -23.50 8.51 -26.00
N PHE A 51 -24.02 7.47 -26.64
CA PHE A 51 -23.87 6.08 -26.18
C PHE A 51 -22.40 5.64 -26.13
N MET A 52 -21.61 5.96 -27.15
CA MET A 52 -20.18 5.67 -27.19
C MET A 52 -19.42 6.31 -26.02
N HIS A 53 -19.64 7.60 -25.78
CA HIS A 53 -19.00 8.33 -24.67
C HIS A 53 -19.47 7.80 -23.31
N GLN A 54 -20.76 7.49 -23.15
CA GLN A 54 -21.30 6.88 -21.94
C GLN A 54 -20.70 5.48 -21.69
N GLY A 55 -20.42 4.74 -22.76
CA GLY A 55 -19.69 3.48 -22.74
C GLY A 55 -18.18 3.61 -22.50
N LYS A 56 -17.67 4.84 -22.32
CA LYS A 56 -16.24 5.16 -22.14
C LYS A 56 -15.35 4.59 -23.26
N ARG A 57 -15.89 4.51 -24.48
CA ARG A 57 -15.18 4.07 -25.68
C ARG A 57 -14.84 5.27 -26.55
N THR A 58 -13.82 5.12 -27.40
CA THR A 58 -13.41 6.11 -28.40
C THR A 58 -13.76 5.72 -29.83
N VAL A 59 -14.28 4.49 -30.01
CA VAL A 59 -14.68 3.95 -31.31
C VAL A 59 -16.18 3.71 -31.28
N LEU A 60 -16.88 4.29 -32.25
CA LEU A 60 -18.33 4.13 -32.43
C LEU A 60 -18.61 2.73 -32.98
N GLY A 61 -19.38 1.93 -32.24
CA GLY A 61 -19.78 0.59 -32.65
C GLY A 61 -21.16 0.56 -33.30
N THR A 62 -21.50 -0.53 -33.99
CA THR A 62 -22.84 -0.74 -34.57
C THR A 62 -23.91 -0.77 -33.49
N GLN A 63 -23.60 -1.29 -32.30
CA GLN A 63 -24.50 -1.29 -31.15
C GLN A 63 -24.89 0.13 -30.70
N ASP A 64 -23.98 1.10 -30.79
CA ASP A 64 -24.26 2.49 -30.40
C ASP A 64 -25.30 3.12 -31.34
N ILE A 65 -25.18 2.82 -32.64
CA ILE A 65 -26.15 3.23 -33.67
C ILE A 65 -27.49 2.52 -33.45
N SER A 66 -27.49 1.21 -33.19
CA SER A 66 -28.73 0.47 -32.92
C SER A 66 -29.48 0.98 -31.70
N GLN A 67 -28.78 1.48 -30.66
CA GLN A 67 -29.42 2.13 -29.51
C GLN A 67 -29.93 3.52 -29.87
N ALA A 68 -29.18 4.30 -30.66
CA ALA A 68 -29.62 5.61 -31.14
C ALA A 68 -30.91 5.50 -31.97
N LEU A 69 -31.00 4.52 -32.88
CA LEU A 69 -32.22 4.28 -33.67
C LEU A 69 -33.43 3.99 -32.79
N LYS A 70 -33.26 3.17 -31.74
CA LYS A 70 -34.33 2.88 -30.78
C LYS A 70 -34.81 4.12 -30.02
N VAL A 71 -33.89 5.00 -29.62
CA VAL A 71 -34.23 6.25 -28.92
C VAL A 71 -34.95 7.24 -29.82
N LEU A 72 -34.62 7.24 -31.11
CA LEU A 72 -35.24 8.09 -32.13
C LEU A 72 -36.54 7.48 -32.70
N ASP A 73 -37.04 6.38 -32.11
CA ASP A 73 -38.21 5.63 -32.58
C ASP A 73 -38.11 5.19 -34.06
N VAL A 74 -36.89 4.92 -34.53
CA VAL A 74 -36.63 4.39 -35.87
C VAL A 74 -36.64 2.87 -35.84
N GLU A 75 -37.15 2.26 -36.91
CA GLU A 75 -37.17 0.80 -37.06
C GLU A 75 -35.75 0.21 -36.95
N PRO A 76 -35.59 -0.92 -36.24
CA PRO A 76 -34.28 -1.51 -36.01
C PRO A 76 -33.70 -2.11 -37.30
N LEU A 77 -32.43 -1.80 -37.59
CA LEU A 77 -31.68 -2.38 -38.69
C LEU A 77 -30.97 -3.67 -38.25
N TYR A 78 -31.37 -4.80 -38.82
CA TYR A 78 -30.79 -6.11 -38.54
C TYR A 78 -29.65 -6.47 -39.51
N GLY A 79 -28.78 -7.41 -39.12
CA GLY A 79 -27.72 -7.94 -39.99
C GLY A 79 -26.32 -7.30 -39.82
N TYR A 80 -26.18 -6.31 -38.93
CA TYR A 80 -24.92 -5.57 -38.71
C TYR A 80 -24.12 -6.01 -37.47
N GLU A 81 -24.42 -7.20 -36.93
CA GLU A 81 -23.69 -7.80 -35.80
C GLU A 81 -22.56 -8.75 -36.22
N SER A 82 -22.45 -9.03 -37.53
CA SER A 82 -21.43 -9.94 -38.06
C SER A 82 -20.02 -9.41 -37.82
N THR A 83 -19.11 -10.28 -37.39
CA THR A 83 -17.68 -9.98 -37.25
C THR A 83 -16.95 -9.96 -38.59
N ARG A 84 -17.63 -10.32 -39.69
CA ARG A 84 -17.06 -10.27 -41.04
C ARG A 84 -17.07 -8.84 -41.55
N PRO A 85 -15.94 -8.31 -42.04
CA PRO A 85 -15.91 -6.98 -42.65
C PRO A 85 -16.74 -6.98 -43.93
N LEU A 86 -17.50 -5.92 -44.16
CA LEU A 86 -18.22 -5.70 -45.41
C LEU A 86 -17.23 -5.49 -46.56
N ARG A 87 -17.48 -6.17 -47.68
CA ARG A 87 -16.74 -6.00 -48.94
C ARG A 87 -17.61 -5.25 -49.93
N PHE A 88 -17.12 -4.10 -50.37
CA PHE A 88 -17.78 -3.29 -51.38
C PHE A 88 -17.16 -3.61 -52.75
N GLY A 89 -17.94 -4.24 -53.63
CA GLY A 89 -17.59 -4.46 -55.03
C GLY A 89 -17.95 -3.24 -55.87
N GLU A 90 -17.17 -2.98 -56.91
CA GLU A 90 -17.44 -1.90 -57.88
C GLU A 90 -17.92 -2.52 -59.20
N ALA A 91 -19.07 -2.08 -59.69
CA ALA A 91 -19.61 -2.40 -61.00
C ALA A 91 -19.79 -1.11 -61.81
N SER A 92 -19.47 -1.13 -63.10
CA SER A 92 -19.68 0.02 -63.99
C SER A 92 -20.90 -0.23 -64.87
N LEU A 93 -21.90 0.66 -64.77
CA LEU A 93 -23.11 0.61 -65.62
C LEU A 93 -22.93 1.40 -66.94
N GLY A 94 -21.79 2.07 -67.11
CA GLY A 94 -21.47 2.93 -68.25
C GLY A 94 -20.35 3.92 -67.93
N PRO A 95 -19.92 4.74 -68.91
CA PRO A 95 -18.85 5.72 -68.69
C PRO A 95 -19.28 6.79 -67.67
N GLY A 96 -18.61 6.83 -66.52
CA GLY A 96 -18.70 7.92 -65.53
C GLY A 96 -19.62 7.68 -64.32
N GLN A 97 -20.26 6.51 -64.20
CA GLN A 97 -21.12 6.18 -63.05
C GLN A 97 -20.68 4.87 -62.39
N PRO A 98 -19.84 4.92 -61.33
CA PRO A 98 -19.48 3.74 -60.55
C PRO A 98 -20.63 3.36 -59.60
N LEU A 99 -21.09 2.11 -59.69
CA LEU A 99 -22.08 1.52 -58.79
C LEU A 99 -21.34 0.63 -57.79
N PHE A 100 -21.52 0.90 -56.50
CA PHE A 100 -20.99 0.05 -55.44
C PHE A 100 -22.08 -0.89 -54.93
N TYR A 101 -21.75 -2.17 -54.80
CA TYR A 101 -22.64 -3.17 -54.22
C TYR A 101 -21.93 -3.92 -53.10
N ILE A 102 -22.71 -4.48 -52.17
CA ILE A 102 -22.18 -5.33 -51.11
C ILE A 102 -22.10 -6.74 -51.69
N GLU A 103 -20.90 -7.32 -51.70
CA GLU A 103 -20.72 -8.72 -52.11
C GLU A 103 -21.36 -9.63 -51.07
N ASP A 104 -22.33 -10.44 -51.48
CA ASP A 104 -22.94 -11.48 -50.64
C ASP A 104 -22.47 -12.86 -51.09
N GLU A 105 -21.61 -13.49 -50.29
CA GLU A 105 -21.08 -14.82 -50.56
C GLU A 105 -22.04 -15.87 -50.00
N GLU A 106 -22.66 -16.65 -50.89
CA GLU A 106 -23.50 -17.77 -50.49
C GLU A 106 -22.65 -18.82 -49.73
N VAL A 107 -23.09 -19.19 -48.53
CA VAL A 107 -22.41 -20.18 -47.68
C VAL A 107 -23.27 -21.42 -47.54
N ASP A 108 -22.66 -22.59 -47.80
CA ASP A 108 -23.30 -23.88 -47.56
C ASP A 108 -23.58 -24.12 -46.07
N PHE A 109 -24.79 -24.57 -45.75
CA PHE A 109 -25.23 -24.86 -44.39
C PHE A 109 -24.39 -25.95 -43.72
N GLU A 110 -23.95 -26.98 -44.46
CA GLU A 110 -23.12 -28.04 -43.87
C GLU A 110 -21.79 -27.48 -43.35
N LYS A 111 -21.21 -26.52 -44.07
CA LYS A 111 -19.98 -25.83 -43.66
C LYS A 111 -20.18 -24.97 -42.41
N LEU A 112 -21.35 -24.34 -42.26
CA LEU A 112 -21.68 -23.53 -41.10
C LEU A 112 -21.92 -24.40 -39.85
N ILE A 113 -22.66 -25.51 -40.00
CA ILE A 113 -22.97 -26.44 -38.89
C ILE A 113 -21.69 -27.10 -38.37
N ASN A 114 -20.79 -27.48 -39.27
CA ASN A 114 -19.53 -28.12 -38.91
C ASN A 114 -18.42 -27.12 -38.51
N ALA A 115 -18.72 -25.82 -38.45
CA ALA A 115 -17.75 -24.82 -38.07
C ALA A 115 -17.38 -24.95 -36.57
N PRO A 116 -16.09 -24.84 -36.20
CA PRO A 116 -15.69 -24.94 -34.81
C PRO A 116 -16.21 -23.75 -34.00
N LEU A 117 -16.54 -24.00 -32.73
CA LEU A 117 -16.96 -22.97 -31.80
C LEU A 117 -15.84 -21.93 -31.56
N PRO A 118 -16.18 -20.64 -31.39
CA PRO A 118 -15.21 -19.61 -31.10
C PRO A 118 -14.58 -19.82 -29.72
N LYS A 119 -13.35 -19.33 -29.54
CA LYS A 119 -12.66 -19.35 -28.25
C LYS A 119 -13.29 -18.34 -27.30
N VAL A 120 -13.55 -18.78 -26.07
CA VAL A 120 -14.09 -17.91 -25.01
C VAL A 120 -12.92 -17.19 -24.31
N PRO A 121 -12.97 -15.85 -24.16
CA PRO A 121 -11.99 -15.11 -23.36
C PRO A 121 -12.01 -15.54 -21.89
N ARG A 122 -10.96 -15.19 -21.14
CA ARG A 122 -10.97 -15.36 -19.67
C ARG A 122 -11.94 -14.39 -19.03
N ASP A 123 -12.45 -14.78 -17.87
CA ASP A 123 -13.26 -13.90 -17.03
C ASP A 123 -12.49 -12.64 -16.61
N ILE A 124 -13.24 -11.59 -16.32
CA ILE A 124 -12.72 -10.27 -15.96
C ILE A 124 -12.01 -10.38 -14.60
N SER A 125 -10.75 -10.00 -14.57
CA SER A 125 -9.97 -9.82 -13.34
C SER A 125 -9.26 -8.46 -13.36
N PHE A 126 -8.85 -7.98 -12.19
CA PHE A 126 -8.09 -6.73 -12.08
C PHE A 126 -6.69 -7.03 -11.52
N THR A 127 -5.72 -6.24 -11.96
CA THR A 127 -4.34 -6.26 -11.46
C THR A 127 -3.98 -4.85 -11.02
N ALA A 128 -3.63 -4.70 -9.75
CA ALA A 128 -3.23 -3.42 -9.19
C ALA A 128 -1.71 -3.27 -9.19
N HIS A 129 -1.22 -2.06 -9.46
CA HIS A 129 0.19 -1.69 -9.34
C HIS A 129 0.31 -0.21 -8.95
N TRP A 130 1.49 0.19 -8.46
CA TRP A 130 1.76 1.58 -8.14
C TRP A 130 2.03 2.38 -9.42
N LEU A 131 1.11 3.29 -9.76
CA LEU A 131 1.31 4.24 -10.87
C LEU A 131 2.29 5.35 -10.49
N ALA A 132 2.23 5.83 -9.24
CA ALA A 132 3.12 6.87 -8.72
C ALA A 132 3.33 6.70 -7.21
N VAL A 133 4.51 7.09 -6.75
CA VAL A 133 4.87 7.22 -5.33
C VAL A 133 5.48 8.60 -5.17
N GLU A 134 4.91 9.44 -4.30
CA GLU A 134 5.34 10.84 -4.11
C GLU A 134 5.41 11.65 -5.43
N GLY A 135 4.46 11.43 -6.33
CA GLY A 135 4.39 12.10 -7.62
C GLY A 135 5.40 11.60 -8.67
N VAL A 136 6.24 10.62 -8.34
CA VAL A 136 7.19 9.99 -9.26
C VAL A 136 6.66 8.61 -9.68
N GLN A 137 6.64 8.35 -10.98
CA GLN A 137 6.27 7.04 -11.51
C GLN A 137 7.41 6.03 -11.29
N PRO A 138 7.16 4.89 -10.61
CA PRO A 138 8.19 3.87 -10.44
C PRO A 138 8.42 3.09 -11.74
N SER A 139 9.66 2.71 -11.99
CA SER A 139 10.08 1.93 -13.17
C SER A 139 9.74 0.45 -13.00
N ILE A 140 8.45 0.12 -13.10
CA ILE A 140 7.94 -1.26 -13.13
C ILE A 140 7.42 -1.61 -14.54
N PRO A 141 7.38 -2.90 -14.94
CA PRO A 141 6.98 -3.30 -16.29
C PRO A 141 5.58 -2.83 -16.71
N GLN A 142 4.68 -2.56 -15.76
CA GLN A 142 3.32 -2.09 -16.00
C GLN A 142 3.25 -0.59 -16.31
N ASN A 143 4.26 0.18 -15.90
CA ASN A 143 4.32 1.62 -16.13
C ASN A 143 5.06 1.92 -17.44
N PRO A 144 4.56 2.86 -18.27
CA PRO A 144 5.25 3.26 -19.48
C PRO A 144 6.61 3.87 -19.15
N THR A 145 7.59 3.59 -20.01
CA THR A 145 8.86 4.30 -19.97
C THR A 145 8.68 5.72 -20.53
N THR A 146 9.57 6.63 -20.12
CA THR A 146 9.59 8.01 -20.64
C THR A 146 9.79 8.07 -22.16
N ALA A 147 10.39 7.04 -22.77
CA ALA A 147 10.53 6.92 -24.22
C ALA A 147 9.21 6.51 -24.90
N GLU A 148 8.48 5.55 -24.33
CA GLU A 148 7.18 5.10 -24.84
C GLU A 148 6.10 6.18 -24.74
N ALA A 149 6.10 6.97 -23.66
CA ALA A 149 5.19 8.10 -23.51
C ALA A 149 5.35 9.14 -24.64
N ARG A 150 6.60 9.42 -25.05
CA ARG A 150 6.89 10.37 -26.14
C ARG A 150 6.45 9.88 -27.51
N ALA A 151 6.45 8.56 -27.74
CA ALA A 151 6.11 7.98 -29.04
C ALA A 151 4.60 7.95 -29.32
N ASN A 152 3.78 7.88 -28.26
CA ASN A 152 2.33 7.78 -28.38
C ASN A 152 1.58 9.13 -28.25
N ASP A 153 2.23 10.19 -27.77
CA ASP A 153 1.61 11.50 -27.55
C ASP A 153 1.78 12.45 -28.75
N LEU A 154 0.91 12.31 -29.76
CA LEU A 154 0.71 13.33 -30.80
C LEU A 154 -0.15 14.53 -30.32
N VAL A 155 -0.66 14.49 -29.08
CA VAL A 155 -1.45 15.58 -28.48
C VAL A 155 -0.93 15.85 -27.05
N PRO A 156 -0.39 17.04 -26.76
CA PRO A 156 0.08 17.39 -25.42
C PRO A 156 -1.09 17.43 -24.43
N LYS A 157 -1.06 16.56 -23.41
CA LYS A 157 -2.01 16.61 -22.28
C LYS A 157 -1.57 17.65 -21.25
N GLY A 158 -1.90 18.92 -21.51
CA GLY A 158 -1.93 19.99 -20.52
C GLY A 158 -0.59 20.60 -20.10
N PRO A 159 -0.61 21.76 -19.40
CA PRO A 159 0.60 22.45 -18.96
C PRO A 159 1.20 21.69 -17.77
N GLY A 160 2.42 21.14 -17.94
CA GLY A 160 3.17 20.44 -16.88
C GLY A 160 3.54 18.99 -17.18
N ALA A 161 2.96 18.37 -18.22
CA ALA A 161 3.25 16.99 -18.63
C ALA A 161 4.52 16.85 -19.50
N ASN A 162 5.24 17.94 -19.76
CA ASN A 162 6.37 17.93 -20.69
C ASN A 162 7.71 17.86 -19.93
N PRO A 163 8.35 16.68 -19.81
CA PRO A 163 9.65 16.53 -19.12
C PRO A 163 10.79 17.30 -19.80
N ASN A 164 10.57 17.83 -21.00
CA ASN A 164 11.56 18.63 -21.75
C ASN A 164 11.89 19.99 -21.11
N LEU A 165 11.06 20.51 -20.18
CA LEU A 165 11.41 21.71 -19.41
C LEU A 165 12.59 21.46 -18.45
N ALA A 166 12.77 20.23 -17.96
CA ALA A 166 13.90 19.87 -17.11
C ALA A 166 15.21 19.66 -17.91
N ALA A 167 15.10 19.16 -19.15
CA ALA A 167 16.25 18.91 -20.02
C ALA A 167 16.85 20.21 -20.58
N LEU A 168 16.02 21.22 -20.90
CA LEU A 168 16.51 22.53 -21.37
C LEU A 168 17.30 23.32 -20.29
N ALA A 169 17.18 22.92 -19.02
CA ALA A 169 17.90 23.51 -17.89
C ALA A 169 19.30 22.90 -17.64
N GLY A 170 19.80 22.04 -18.54
CA GLY A 170 21.22 21.67 -18.60
C GLY A 170 21.78 20.84 -17.44
N ASN A 171 21.00 19.91 -16.87
CA ASN A 171 21.44 19.09 -15.74
C ASN A 171 21.52 17.59 -16.10
N ASP A 172 22.26 17.26 -17.16
CA ASP A 172 22.59 15.89 -17.57
C ASP A 172 23.73 15.31 -16.71
N ASN A 173 23.41 15.00 -15.46
CA ASN A 173 24.23 14.09 -14.67
C ASN A 173 23.33 13.10 -13.95
N VAL A 174 23.36 11.85 -14.43
CA VAL A 174 22.88 10.63 -13.77
C VAL A 174 23.73 10.41 -12.52
N SER A 175 23.44 11.24 -11.52
CA SER A 175 23.82 11.05 -10.14
C SER A 175 22.52 10.68 -9.44
N VAL A 176 22.55 9.64 -8.63
CA VAL A 176 21.51 9.35 -7.63
C VAL A 176 21.55 10.50 -6.62
N LYS A 177 21.04 11.66 -7.05
CA LYS A 177 20.67 12.76 -6.19
C LYS A 177 19.51 12.24 -5.36
N PRO A 178 19.45 12.51 -4.04
CA PRO A 178 18.26 12.22 -3.26
C PRO A 178 17.04 12.73 -4.04
N LEU A 179 16.11 11.83 -4.34
CA LEU A 179 15.24 11.88 -5.52
C LEU A 179 14.19 13.00 -5.50
N VAL A 180 14.20 13.87 -4.49
CA VAL A 180 13.39 15.09 -4.44
C VAL A 180 14.15 16.10 -3.59
N LYS A 181 14.56 17.25 -4.16
CA LYS A 181 14.66 18.46 -3.33
C LYS A 181 13.20 18.77 -3.01
N HIS A 182 12.68 18.30 -1.88
CA HIS A 182 11.31 18.64 -1.51
C HIS A 182 11.24 20.15 -1.54
N ILE A 183 10.31 20.69 -2.34
CA ILE A 183 10.12 22.13 -2.48
C ILE A 183 9.37 22.55 -1.22
N VAL A 184 10.08 22.55 -0.10
CA VAL A 184 9.54 22.91 1.20
C VAL A 184 9.38 24.43 1.20
N SER A 185 8.17 24.91 1.51
CA SER A 185 7.93 26.33 1.65
C SER A 185 8.72 26.90 2.83
N LYS A 186 8.98 28.21 2.83
CA LYS A 186 9.63 28.89 3.97
C LYS A 186 8.86 28.67 5.27
N GLU A 187 7.53 28.61 5.21
CA GLU A 187 6.65 28.36 6.36
C GLU A 187 6.82 26.95 6.90
N LEU A 188 6.90 25.93 6.04
CA LEU A 188 7.13 24.55 6.44
C LEU A 188 8.53 24.35 7.05
N ILE A 189 9.54 25.08 6.56
CA ILE A 189 10.88 25.08 7.19
C ILE A 189 10.81 25.69 8.58
N LEU A 190 10.18 26.87 8.73
CA LEU A 190 10.01 27.51 10.04
C LEU A 190 9.21 26.64 11.02
N PHE A 191 8.19 25.93 10.52
CA PHE A 191 7.43 24.97 11.31
C PHE A 191 8.29 23.80 11.78
N PHE A 192 9.07 23.20 10.88
CA PHE A 192 10.01 22.13 11.20
C PHE A 192 11.05 22.58 12.25
N ASP A 193 11.63 23.76 12.08
CA ASP A 193 12.61 24.32 13.00
C ASP A 193 12.02 24.59 14.39
N LYS A 194 10.78 25.11 14.45
CA LYS A 194 10.06 25.31 15.72
C LYS A 194 9.79 23.99 16.44
N ILE A 195 9.36 22.96 15.72
CA ILE A 195 9.14 21.63 16.29
C ILE A 195 10.46 21.05 16.80
N ARG A 196 11.53 21.13 16.01
CA ARG A 196 12.85 20.65 16.40
C ARG A 196 13.34 21.32 17.68
N ALA A 197 13.17 22.64 17.80
CA ALA A 197 13.54 23.39 19.00
C ALA A 197 12.70 22.96 20.21
N ALA A 198 11.37 22.94 20.09
CA ALA A 198 10.46 22.59 21.17
C ALA A 198 10.64 21.15 21.68
N ILE A 199 10.94 20.21 20.79
CA ILE A 199 11.14 18.80 21.14
C ILE A 199 12.50 18.56 21.83
N LEU A 200 13.54 19.31 21.47
CA LEU A 200 14.89 19.14 22.03
C LEU A 200 15.17 19.99 23.26
N ASP A 201 14.29 20.93 23.60
CA ASP A 201 14.37 21.68 24.84
C ASP A 201 14.25 20.72 26.03
N GLU A 202 15.21 20.72 26.97
CA GLU A 202 15.25 19.82 28.13
C GLU A 202 14.65 20.46 29.39
N ASP A 203 14.23 21.73 29.31
CA ASP A 203 13.72 22.45 30.47
C ASP A 203 12.46 21.78 31.02
N ARG A 204 12.42 21.68 32.36
CA ARG A 204 11.35 21.05 33.13
C ARG A 204 10.23 22.02 33.51
N ASP A 205 10.33 23.26 33.04
CA ASP A 205 9.31 24.27 33.27
C ASP A 205 7.96 23.81 32.69
N PRO A 206 6.86 23.92 33.45
CA PRO A 206 5.56 23.41 33.01
C PRO A 206 5.12 23.96 31.64
N GLU A 207 5.46 25.21 31.34
CA GLU A 207 5.16 25.84 30.06
C GLU A 207 5.93 25.19 28.89
N VAL A 208 7.21 24.86 29.09
CA VAL A 208 8.05 24.20 28.08
C VAL A 208 7.58 22.76 27.84
N VAL A 209 7.21 22.06 28.91
CA VAL A 209 6.63 20.71 28.80
C VAL A 209 5.31 20.74 28.01
N ALA A 210 4.43 21.70 28.29
CA ALA A 210 3.19 21.89 27.54
C ALA A 210 3.44 22.25 26.06
N LEU A 211 4.45 23.08 25.78
CA LEU A 211 4.86 23.40 24.41
C LEU A 211 5.34 22.15 23.66
N ARG A 212 6.11 21.29 24.32
CA ARG A 212 6.62 20.04 23.76
C ARG A 212 5.49 19.08 23.40
N GLU A 213 4.51 18.90 24.29
CA GLU A 213 3.34 18.07 24.03
C GLU A 213 2.47 18.65 22.92
N SER A 214 2.28 19.98 22.91
CA SER A 214 1.56 20.67 21.82
C SER A 214 2.25 20.51 20.47
N ALA A 215 3.59 20.51 20.43
CA ALA A 215 4.34 20.28 19.20
C ALA A 215 4.16 18.85 18.68
N LEU A 216 4.17 17.84 19.56
CA LEU A 216 3.92 16.44 19.19
C LEU A 216 2.47 16.22 18.71
N GLU A 217 1.50 16.86 19.36
CA GLU A 217 0.10 16.76 18.96
C GLU A 217 -0.18 17.46 17.63
N SER A 218 0.55 18.55 17.33
CA SER A 218 0.54 19.19 16.01
C SER A 218 0.99 18.21 14.92
N VAL A 219 2.10 17.48 15.14
CA VAL A 219 2.57 16.44 14.19
C VAL A 219 1.57 15.30 14.04
N ARG A 220 0.88 14.93 15.11
CA ARG A 220 -0.10 13.82 15.11
C ARG A 220 -1.37 14.16 14.34
N SER A 221 -1.77 15.44 14.28
CA SER A 221 -3.07 15.87 13.78
C SER A 221 -3.03 16.61 12.44
N ASP A 222 -1.91 17.27 12.10
CA ASP A 222 -1.83 18.15 10.94
C ASP A 222 -1.75 17.38 9.60
N PRO A 223 -2.66 17.66 8.63
CA PRO A 223 -2.67 17.05 7.30
C PRO A 223 -1.60 17.58 6.32
N GLY A 224 -1.04 18.77 6.56
CA GLY A 224 -0.14 19.47 5.64
C GLY A 224 1.31 18.97 5.64
N LEU A 225 1.64 17.96 6.43
CA LEU A 225 3.04 17.61 6.75
C LEU A 225 3.69 16.60 5.81
N HIS A 226 3.01 16.17 4.74
CA HIS A 226 3.50 15.14 3.80
C HIS A 226 4.93 15.41 3.30
N GLN A 227 5.22 16.65 2.90
CA GLN A 227 6.55 17.04 2.41
C GLN A 227 7.64 17.01 3.49
N LEU A 228 7.26 17.10 4.77
CA LEU A 228 8.18 17.10 5.91
C LEU A 228 8.45 15.70 6.46
N VAL A 229 7.63 14.70 6.14
CA VAL A 229 7.79 13.31 6.62
C VAL A 229 9.22 12.77 6.40
N PRO A 230 9.85 12.91 5.21
CA PRO A 230 11.20 12.43 4.98
C PRO A 230 12.24 13.10 5.87
N TYR A 231 12.06 14.40 6.14
CA TYR A 231 12.93 15.18 7.02
C TYR A 231 12.79 14.77 8.47
N PHE A 232 11.56 14.52 8.95
CA PHE A 232 11.35 13.98 10.29
C PHE A 232 11.95 12.59 10.45
N VAL A 233 11.79 11.70 9.46
CA VAL A 233 12.37 10.35 9.50
C VAL A 233 13.90 10.42 9.51
N HIS A 234 14.50 11.29 8.70
CA HIS A 234 15.94 11.51 8.70
C HIS A 234 16.42 12.10 10.04
N PHE A 235 15.72 13.10 10.56
CA PHE A 235 16.01 13.73 11.84
C PHE A 235 15.97 12.74 13.00
N ILE A 236 14.95 11.86 13.05
CA ILE A 236 14.85 10.76 14.02
C ILE A 236 16.06 9.84 13.89
N ALA A 237 16.40 9.40 12.67
CA ALA A 237 17.52 8.51 12.43
C ALA A 237 18.85 9.14 12.87
N GLU A 238 19.12 10.37 12.47
CA GLU A 238 20.33 11.12 12.81
C GLU A 238 20.48 11.30 14.32
N LYS A 239 19.42 11.78 15.00
CA LYS A 239 19.45 12.03 16.45
C LYS A 239 19.61 10.76 17.26
N VAL A 240 18.94 9.68 16.87
CA VAL A 240 19.14 8.39 17.54
C VAL A 240 20.58 7.90 17.37
N THR A 241 21.19 8.06 16.19
CA THR A 241 22.58 7.60 15.97
C THR A 241 23.63 8.45 16.68
N HIS A 242 23.46 9.77 16.75
CA HIS A 242 24.46 10.68 17.31
C HIS A 242 24.28 10.97 18.81
N SER A 243 23.12 10.67 19.39
CA SER A 243 22.79 11.01 20.78
C SER A 243 22.38 9.79 21.62
N LEU A 244 23.04 8.64 21.41
CA LEU A 244 22.77 7.40 22.18
C LEU A 244 22.98 7.54 23.70
N ASN A 245 23.79 8.51 24.12
CA ASN A 245 24.07 8.76 25.54
C ASN A 245 23.01 9.64 26.22
N ASN A 246 22.11 10.28 25.47
CA ASN A 246 21.09 11.17 26.03
C ASN A 246 19.70 10.51 25.94
N LEU A 247 19.23 9.98 27.07
CA LEU A 247 17.94 9.27 27.15
C LEU A 247 16.75 10.18 26.83
N PHE A 248 16.81 11.46 27.21
CA PHE A 248 15.76 12.42 26.92
C PHE A 248 15.57 12.55 25.40
N VAL A 249 16.64 12.81 24.65
CA VAL A 249 16.56 12.93 23.17
C VAL A 249 16.00 11.66 22.54
N LEU A 250 16.44 10.48 22.99
CA LEU A 250 15.92 9.21 22.46
C LEU A 250 14.41 9.03 22.73
N GLN A 251 13.95 9.36 23.94
CA GLN A 251 12.52 9.31 24.28
C GLN A 251 11.72 10.26 23.39
N GLN A 252 12.22 11.47 23.16
CA GLN A 252 11.55 12.43 22.28
C GLN A 252 11.49 11.97 20.83
N MET A 253 12.55 11.33 20.32
CA MET A 253 12.55 10.76 18.96
C MET A 253 11.54 9.62 18.82
N LEU A 254 11.38 8.77 19.84
CA LEU A 254 10.34 7.73 19.84
C LEU A 254 8.93 8.32 19.90
N LYS A 255 8.70 9.36 20.71
CA LYS A 255 7.41 10.08 20.76
C LYS A 255 7.08 10.75 19.42
N LEU A 256 8.07 11.34 18.76
CA LEU A 256 7.90 11.92 17.42
C LEU A 256 7.58 10.84 16.38
N ALA A 257 8.26 9.69 16.44
CA ALA A 257 7.94 8.54 15.58
C ALA A 257 6.52 8.03 15.80
N ASP A 258 6.07 7.93 17.05
CA ASP A 258 4.69 7.58 17.40
C ASP A 258 3.67 8.59 16.86
N ALA A 259 3.94 9.89 17.00
CA ALA A 259 3.09 10.96 16.46
C ALA A 259 2.92 10.84 14.94
N LEU A 260 4.02 10.60 14.21
CA LEU A 260 3.99 10.40 12.75
C LEU A 260 3.19 9.16 12.35
N ILE A 261 3.38 8.04 13.06
CA ILE A 261 2.69 6.77 12.74
C ILE A 261 1.20 6.82 13.10
N THR A 262 0.84 7.55 14.14
CA THR A 262 -0.56 7.69 14.60
C THR A 262 -1.35 8.61 13.68
N ASN A 263 -0.70 9.57 13.03
CA ASN A 263 -1.35 10.47 12.09
C ASN A 263 -1.98 9.68 10.91
N LYS A 264 -3.30 9.83 10.75
CA LYS A 264 -4.09 9.12 9.73
C LYS A 264 -4.04 9.78 8.36
N THR A 265 -3.71 11.06 8.30
CA THR A 265 -3.68 11.82 7.05
C THR A 265 -2.36 11.61 6.31
N LEU A 266 -1.29 11.22 7.01
CA LEU A 266 0.03 11.01 6.42
C LEU A 266 0.21 9.59 5.87
N PHE A 267 0.66 9.49 4.62
CA PHE A 267 1.07 8.21 4.04
C PHE A 267 2.51 7.83 4.41
N VAL A 268 2.69 7.20 5.58
CA VAL A 268 4.03 6.87 6.11
C VAL A 268 4.59 5.54 5.55
N ASN A 269 3.78 4.72 4.85
CA ASN A 269 4.15 3.38 4.39
C ASN A 269 5.53 3.31 3.68
N PRO A 270 5.90 4.23 2.76
CA PRO A 270 7.19 4.18 2.07
C PRO A 270 8.38 4.30 3.03
N TYR A 271 8.20 4.98 4.16
CA TYR A 271 9.26 5.34 5.10
C TYR A 271 9.40 4.35 6.27
N ILE A 272 8.45 3.42 6.46
CA ILE A 272 8.47 2.48 7.58
C ILE A 272 9.75 1.65 7.63
N SER A 273 10.26 1.20 6.47
CA SER A 273 11.53 0.45 6.44
C SER A 273 12.73 1.27 6.88
N ALA A 274 12.71 2.60 6.69
CA ALA A 274 13.77 3.51 7.14
C ALA A 274 13.59 3.92 8.62
N LEU A 275 12.36 3.91 9.12
CA LEU A 275 12.05 4.24 10.51
C LEU A 275 12.29 3.06 11.49
N CYS A 276 12.22 1.82 11.01
CA CYS A 276 12.45 0.64 11.86
C CYS A 276 13.86 0.56 12.49
N PRO A 277 14.98 0.78 11.75
CA PRO A 277 16.33 0.72 12.31
C PRO A 277 16.57 1.63 13.53
N PRO A 278 16.25 2.94 13.54
CA PRO A 278 16.46 3.76 14.72
C PRO A 278 15.63 3.29 15.93
N ILE A 279 14.39 2.84 15.72
CA ILE A 279 13.56 2.30 16.81
C ILE A 279 14.16 1.00 17.35
N LEU A 280 14.66 0.12 16.48
CA LEU A 280 15.38 -1.09 16.89
C LEU A 280 16.65 -0.75 17.67
N THR A 281 17.40 0.29 17.29
CA THR A 281 18.57 0.75 18.06
C THR A 281 18.18 1.20 19.47
N CYS A 282 17.07 1.91 19.65
CA CYS A 282 16.56 2.26 20.99
C CYS A 282 16.09 1.03 21.79
N LEU A 283 15.63 -0.02 21.10
CA LEU A 283 15.16 -1.27 21.73
C LEU A 283 16.32 -2.16 22.21
N VAL A 284 17.28 -2.46 21.31
CA VAL A 284 18.38 -3.42 21.54
C VAL A 284 19.77 -2.75 21.58
N GLY A 285 19.84 -1.47 21.91
CA GLY A 285 21.10 -0.75 22.07
C GLY A 285 21.90 -1.24 23.28
N ARG A 286 23.22 -1.47 23.08
CA ARG A 286 24.15 -1.94 24.11
C ARG A 286 24.38 -0.89 25.21
N THR A 287 24.73 0.33 24.80
CA THR A 287 25.00 1.48 25.69
C THR A 287 23.96 2.56 25.41
N LEU A 288 22.97 2.67 26.29
CA LEU A 288 21.95 3.72 26.26
C LEU A 288 22.09 4.52 27.55
N GLY A 289 22.19 5.85 27.45
CA GLY A 289 22.39 6.74 28.60
C GLY A 289 23.86 6.94 29.00
N SER A 290 24.08 7.76 30.03
CA SER A 290 25.40 8.09 30.57
C SER A 290 25.85 7.13 31.70
N GLY A 291 24.97 6.24 32.15
CA GLY A 291 25.29 5.15 33.08
C GLY A 291 24.98 5.46 34.55
N GLY A 292 24.18 6.50 34.83
CA GLY A 292 23.74 6.84 36.19
C GLY A 292 22.73 5.83 36.76
N GLN A 293 22.72 5.62 38.09
CA GLN A 293 21.76 4.71 38.74
C GLN A 293 20.29 5.17 38.60
N ASP A 294 20.04 6.48 38.53
CA ASP A 294 18.69 7.05 38.31
C ASP A 294 18.21 6.88 36.86
N GLU A 295 19.13 6.71 35.90
CA GLU A 295 18.83 6.53 34.47
C GLU A 295 18.32 5.11 34.15
N LEU A 296 18.46 4.16 35.08
CA LEU A 296 18.11 2.76 34.85
C LEU A 296 16.63 2.60 34.51
N ARG A 297 15.75 3.28 35.26
CA ARG A 297 14.30 3.25 35.04
C ARG A 297 13.93 3.83 33.67
N GLU A 298 14.53 4.97 33.32
CA GLU A 298 14.29 5.66 32.06
C GLU A 298 14.76 4.83 30.86
N LYS A 299 15.86 4.09 31.01
CA LYS A 299 16.38 3.16 29.99
C LYS A 299 15.42 2.01 29.71
N TYR A 300 14.84 1.40 30.73
CA TYR A 300 13.84 0.34 30.54
C TYR A 300 12.51 0.90 29.99
N GLN A 301 12.10 2.09 30.43
CA GLN A 301 10.93 2.78 29.86
C GLN A 301 11.12 3.13 28.36
N LEU A 302 12.33 3.54 27.96
CA LEU A 302 12.68 3.76 26.56
C LEU A 302 12.53 2.46 25.74
N ARG A 303 12.99 1.33 26.28
CA ARG A 303 12.84 0.03 25.60
C ARG A 303 11.38 -0.41 25.51
N ASP A 304 10.58 -0.19 26.53
CA ASP A 304 9.15 -0.52 26.52
C ASP A 304 8.38 0.31 25.48
N THR A 305 8.69 1.61 25.40
CA THR A 305 8.10 2.50 24.37
C THR A 305 8.54 2.10 22.96
N ALA A 306 9.82 1.76 22.75
CA ALA A 306 10.31 1.24 21.47
C ALA A 306 9.66 -0.09 21.08
N ALA A 307 9.48 -1.01 22.04
CA ALA A 307 8.82 -2.30 21.82
C ALA A 307 7.35 -2.11 21.43
N SER A 308 6.63 -1.24 22.15
CA SER A 308 5.24 -0.88 21.84
C SER A 308 5.12 -0.31 20.42
N LEU A 309 6.00 0.62 20.05
CA LEU A 309 6.01 1.25 18.74
C LEU A 309 6.29 0.24 17.62
N ILE A 310 7.26 -0.66 17.80
CA ILE A 310 7.51 -1.77 16.86
C ILE A 310 6.29 -2.70 16.76
N GLY A 311 5.60 -2.95 17.87
CA GLY A 311 4.34 -3.69 17.89
C GLY A 311 3.28 -3.01 17.01
N ILE A 312 3.06 -1.71 17.18
CA ILE A 312 2.13 -0.91 16.37
C ILE A 312 2.52 -0.97 14.88
N ILE A 313 3.80 -0.76 14.56
CA ILE A 313 4.32 -0.82 13.18
C ILE A 313 4.07 -2.20 12.57
N SER A 314 4.37 -3.26 13.32
CA SER A 314 4.20 -4.63 12.84
C SER A 314 2.73 -4.93 12.54
N LYS A 315 1.80 -4.52 13.40
CA LYS A 315 0.36 -4.76 13.20
C LYS A 315 -0.19 -3.91 12.05
N LYS A 316 0.10 -2.61 12.02
CA LYS A 316 -0.47 -1.65 11.06
C LYS A 316 0.05 -1.85 9.63
N TYR A 317 1.30 -2.26 9.44
CA TYR A 317 1.94 -2.29 8.11
C TYR A 317 2.26 -3.69 7.57
N THR A 318 1.78 -4.76 8.22
CA THR A 318 1.94 -6.14 7.69
C THR A 318 1.20 -6.33 6.36
N GLU A 319 0.03 -5.72 6.18
CA GLU A 319 -0.75 -5.84 4.92
C GLU A 319 0.00 -5.22 3.73
N SER A 320 0.67 -4.09 3.95
CA SER A 320 1.46 -3.42 2.91
C SER A 320 2.81 -4.09 2.66
N ASN A 321 3.37 -4.77 3.67
CA ASN A 321 4.64 -5.47 3.57
C ASN A 321 4.64 -6.75 4.40
N ALA A 322 4.28 -7.86 3.76
CA ALA A 322 4.22 -9.18 4.39
C ALA A 322 5.57 -9.62 5.01
N GLN A 323 6.70 -9.13 4.51
CA GLN A 323 8.03 -9.48 5.02
C GLN A 323 8.45 -8.66 6.25
N LEU A 324 7.76 -7.55 6.55
CA LEU A 324 8.15 -6.64 7.62
C LEU A 324 8.13 -7.33 8.99
N ARG A 325 7.02 -8.00 9.33
CA ARG A 325 6.86 -8.73 10.61
C ARG A 325 7.95 -9.78 10.79
N ALA A 326 8.19 -10.60 9.77
CA ALA A 326 9.22 -11.64 9.79
C ALA A 326 10.65 -11.05 9.89
N ARG A 327 10.92 -9.91 9.24
CA ARG A 327 12.22 -9.23 9.35
C ARG A 327 12.46 -8.69 10.76
N LEU A 328 11.47 -8.01 11.36
CA LEU A 328 11.56 -7.46 12.71
C LEU A 328 11.70 -8.56 13.77
N ALA A 329 10.92 -9.65 13.65
CA ALA A 329 11.00 -10.79 14.54
C ALA A 329 12.38 -11.47 14.46
N ARG A 330 12.92 -11.68 13.24
CA ARG A 330 14.27 -12.24 13.06
C ARG A 330 15.36 -11.36 13.67
N SER A 331 15.24 -10.03 13.54
CA SER A 331 16.16 -9.10 14.18
C SER A 331 16.15 -9.29 15.70
N CYS A 332 14.99 -9.28 16.35
CA CYS A 332 14.90 -9.47 17.80
C CYS A 332 15.37 -10.87 18.23
N LEU A 333 15.00 -11.92 17.49
CA LEU A 333 15.42 -13.29 17.76
C LEU A 333 16.94 -13.45 17.71
N LYS A 334 17.62 -12.78 16.78
CA LYS A 334 19.08 -12.79 16.69
C LYS A 334 19.74 -12.26 17.97
N PHE A 335 19.19 -11.20 18.58
CA PHE A 335 19.71 -10.66 19.85
C PHE A 335 19.32 -11.54 21.04
N PHE A 336 18.15 -12.17 21.01
CA PHE A 336 17.71 -13.08 22.07
C PHE A 336 18.60 -14.33 22.18
N LEU A 337 18.97 -14.94 21.04
CA LEU A 337 19.73 -16.19 21.00
C LEU A 337 21.25 -16.03 21.19
N ASP A 338 21.78 -14.81 21.28
CA ASP A 338 23.22 -14.55 21.42
C ASP A 338 23.63 -14.42 22.91
N PRO A 339 24.31 -15.41 23.52
CA PRO A 339 24.63 -15.41 24.96
C PRO A 339 25.65 -14.34 25.39
N SER A 340 26.29 -13.65 24.45
CA SER A 340 27.31 -12.63 24.72
C SER A 340 26.74 -11.24 24.99
N ARG A 341 25.41 -11.08 24.87
CA ARG A 341 24.72 -9.79 24.98
C ARG A 341 24.49 -9.39 26.42
N SER A 342 24.29 -8.09 26.62
CA SER A 342 23.97 -7.54 27.93
C SER A 342 22.52 -7.87 28.35
N PRO A 343 22.21 -7.95 29.66
CA PRO A 343 20.86 -8.21 30.14
C PRO A 343 19.82 -7.23 29.56
N GLY A 344 20.23 -5.98 29.34
CA GLY A 344 19.39 -4.97 28.72
C GLY A 344 19.07 -5.21 27.24
N GLU A 345 20.02 -5.73 26.46
CA GLU A 345 19.78 -6.12 25.05
C GLU A 345 18.79 -7.29 24.99
N HIS A 346 18.95 -8.27 25.88
CA HIS A 346 18.02 -9.39 26.01
C HIS A 346 16.62 -8.92 26.42
N TYR A 347 16.51 -7.99 27.37
CA TYR A 347 15.24 -7.38 27.75
C TYR A 347 14.52 -6.78 26.54
N GLY A 348 15.23 -5.95 25.76
CA GLY A 348 14.67 -5.32 24.56
C GLY A 348 14.26 -6.35 23.51
N ALA A 349 15.08 -7.38 23.29
CA ALA A 349 14.78 -8.45 22.33
C ALA A 349 13.51 -9.22 22.70
N ILE A 350 13.34 -9.58 23.97
CA ILE A 350 12.17 -10.31 24.48
C ILE A 350 10.92 -9.42 24.42
N SER A 351 11.00 -8.16 24.88
CA SER A 351 9.90 -7.19 24.76
C SER A 351 9.49 -6.97 23.31
N GLY A 352 10.45 -6.88 22.38
CA GLY A 352 10.19 -6.75 20.95
C GLY A 352 9.49 -7.98 20.36
N LEU A 353 9.97 -9.19 20.67
CA LEU A 353 9.34 -10.43 20.23
C LEU A 353 7.90 -10.56 20.74
N LEU A 354 7.67 -10.21 22.01
CA LEU A 354 6.33 -10.17 22.60
C LEU A 354 5.42 -9.18 21.85
N ALA A 355 5.90 -7.97 21.56
CA ALA A 355 5.11 -6.94 20.87
C ALA A 355 4.79 -7.27 19.41
N ILE A 356 5.71 -7.92 18.68
CA ILE A 356 5.55 -8.31 17.26
C ILE A 356 4.72 -9.59 17.12
N GLY A 357 5.01 -10.57 17.97
CA GLY A 357 4.52 -11.94 17.87
C GLY A 357 3.24 -12.22 18.65
N GLY A 358 2.97 -11.44 19.71
CA GLY A 358 1.93 -11.76 20.69
C GLY A 358 2.16 -13.13 21.32
N ALA A 359 1.09 -13.73 21.85
CA ALA A 359 1.14 -15.05 22.50
C ALA A 359 1.67 -16.16 21.57
N GLU A 360 1.31 -16.15 20.28
CA GLU A 360 1.81 -17.14 19.32
C GLU A 360 3.32 -17.03 19.09
N GLY A 361 3.84 -15.80 19.00
CA GLY A 361 5.28 -15.58 18.88
C GLY A 361 6.04 -16.00 20.12
N VAL A 362 5.49 -15.78 21.32
CA VAL A 362 6.07 -16.29 22.58
C VAL A 362 6.14 -17.82 22.55
N ARG A 363 5.02 -18.47 22.17
CA ARG A 363 4.92 -19.93 22.09
C ARG A 363 5.92 -20.54 21.12
N ALA A 364 6.09 -19.94 19.95
CA ALA A 364 6.93 -20.48 18.88
C ALA A 364 8.42 -20.10 19.01
N LEU A 365 8.75 -18.90 19.52
CA LEU A 365 10.11 -18.35 19.47
C LEU A 365 10.79 -18.26 20.83
N ILE A 366 10.04 -18.00 21.91
CA ILE A 366 10.61 -17.79 23.25
C ILE A 366 10.66 -19.12 24.00
N LEU A 367 9.51 -19.79 24.21
CA LEU A 367 9.42 -21.00 25.05
C LEU A 367 10.44 -22.09 24.69
N PRO A 368 10.64 -22.49 23.42
CA PRO A 368 11.55 -23.59 23.08
C PRO A 368 13.02 -23.28 23.42
N ASN A 369 13.37 -22.00 23.51
CA ASN A 369 14.74 -21.54 23.73
C ASN A 369 15.00 -21.14 25.20
N LEU A 370 13.98 -21.12 26.07
CA LEU A 370 14.15 -20.69 27.47
C LEU A 370 15.08 -21.61 28.27
N LYS A 371 15.00 -22.93 28.07
CA LYS A 371 15.91 -23.88 28.71
C LYS A 371 17.38 -23.61 28.39
N ALA A 372 17.69 -23.33 27.12
CA ALA A 372 19.04 -22.97 26.70
C ALA A 372 19.45 -21.59 27.24
N PHE A 373 18.49 -20.67 27.32
CA PHE A 373 18.69 -19.32 27.86
C PHE A 373 18.95 -19.31 29.38
N ASP A 374 18.55 -20.35 30.12
CA ASP A 374 18.83 -20.47 31.56
C ASP A 374 20.33 -20.39 31.88
N TYR A 375 21.20 -20.84 30.96
CA TYR A 375 22.66 -20.63 31.09
C TYR A 375 23.03 -19.14 31.25
N VAL A 376 22.39 -18.25 30.48
CA VAL A 376 22.61 -16.80 30.54
C VAL A 376 22.10 -16.23 31.87
N LEU A 377 20.93 -16.69 32.33
CA LEU A 377 20.36 -16.26 33.61
C LEU A 377 21.22 -16.71 34.79
N SER A 378 21.59 -17.99 34.82
CA SER A 378 22.43 -18.60 35.86
C SER A 378 23.81 -17.95 35.92
N LYS A 379 24.43 -17.69 34.76
CA LYS A 379 25.69 -16.95 34.67
C LYS A 379 25.53 -15.53 35.24
N GLY A 380 24.51 -14.78 34.82
CA GLY A 380 24.23 -13.44 35.33
C GLY A 380 24.03 -13.42 36.85
N LEU A 381 23.24 -14.35 37.37
CA LEU A 381 22.98 -14.51 38.81
C LEU A 381 24.27 -14.78 39.59
N SER A 382 25.17 -15.61 39.05
CA SER A 382 26.45 -15.94 39.68
C SER A 382 27.46 -14.79 39.66
N GLU A 383 27.49 -13.99 38.57
CA GLU A 383 28.48 -12.93 38.39
C GLU A 383 28.07 -11.60 39.04
N ARG A 384 26.77 -11.28 39.07
CA ARG A 384 26.24 -9.98 39.52
C ARG A 384 25.40 -10.04 40.80
N GLY A 385 24.99 -11.24 41.22
CA GLY A 385 24.14 -11.45 42.39
C GLY A 385 22.64 -11.33 42.10
N ALA A 386 21.82 -11.93 42.97
CA ALA A 386 20.37 -11.99 42.82
C ALA A 386 19.63 -10.65 43.02
N GLU A 387 20.30 -9.66 43.63
CA GLU A 387 19.76 -8.32 43.87
C GLU A 387 20.06 -7.32 42.74
N ASP A 388 20.75 -7.75 41.67
CA ASP A 388 21.00 -6.89 40.52
C ASP A 388 19.68 -6.56 39.78
N LYS A 389 19.37 -5.26 39.71
CA LYS A 389 18.16 -4.72 39.09
C LYS A 389 18.03 -5.11 37.62
N ASP A 390 19.13 -5.19 36.87
CA ASP A 390 19.09 -5.58 35.44
C ASP A 390 18.61 -7.02 35.26
N ILE A 391 19.07 -7.92 36.12
CA ILE A 391 18.69 -9.33 36.08
C ILE A 391 17.24 -9.50 36.53
N GLN A 392 16.82 -8.76 37.56
CA GLN A 392 15.42 -8.77 38.00
C GLN A 392 14.47 -8.29 36.89
N MET A 393 14.84 -7.22 36.16
CA MET A 393 14.06 -6.73 35.02
C MET A 393 14.02 -7.75 33.88
N LEU A 394 15.14 -8.44 33.60
CA LEU A 394 15.19 -9.51 32.60
C LEU A 394 14.28 -10.69 32.97
N ILE A 395 14.29 -11.12 34.23
CA ILE A 395 13.38 -12.18 34.68
C ILE A 395 11.93 -11.70 34.63
N ALA A 396 11.66 -10.45 35.02
CA ALA A 396 10.32 -9.88 34.97
C ALA A 396 9.73 -9.83 33.56
N VAL A 397 10.53 -9.50 32.54
CA VAL A 397 10.04 -9.49 31.14
C VAL A 397 9.81 -10.89 30.59
N ILE A 398 10.63 -11.88 30.99
CA ILE A 398 10.40 -13.28 30.61
C ILE A 398 9.08 -13.77 31.23
N ILE A 399 8.87 -13.50 32.53
CA ILE A 399 7.61 -13.85 33.21
C ILE A 399 6.45 -13.15 32.51
N LYS A 400 6.54 -11.83 32.25
CA LYS A 400 5.51 -11.07 31.51
C LYS A 400 5.21 -11.67 30.13
N ALA A 401 6.23 -12.11 29.40
CA ALA A 401 6.06 -12.75 28.10
C ALA A 401 5.33 -14.09 28.24
N VAL A 402 5.74 -14.92 29.20
CA VAL A 402 5.12 -16.22 29.45
C VAL A 402 3.69 -16.07 29.95
N THR A 403 3.40 -15.15 30.88
CA THR A 403 2.04 -14.87 31.36
C THR A 403 1.12 -14.36 30.24
N SER A 404 1.65 -13.71 29.20
CA SER A 404 0.81 -13.27 28.06
C SER A 404 0.16 -14.42 27.27
N LEU A 405 0.58 -15.67 27.50
CA LEU A 405 -0.03 -16.86 26.90
C LEU A 405 -1.46 -17.09 27.38
N THR A 406 -1.82 -16.66 28.59
CA THR A 406 -3.18 -16.80 29.14
C THR A 406 -4.12 -15.67 28.68
N ASP A 407 -3.58 -14.51 28.29
CA ASP A 407 -4.40 -13.39 27.82
C ASP A 407 -4.97 -13.62 26.40
N GLY A 408 -4.40 -14.56 25.65
CA GLY A 408 -4.83 -14.93 24.29
C GLY A 408 -5.74 -16.16 24.20
N SER A 409 -5.95 -16.91 25.29
CA SER A 409 -6.82 -18.08 25.31
C SER A 409 -8.28 -17.67 25.58
N GLY A 410 -8.96 -17.24 24.51
CA GLY A 410 -10.41 -17.06 24.54
C GLY A 410 -11.13 -18.34 24.96
N LEU A 411 -12.02 -18.22 25.95
CA LEU A 411 -13.10 -19.15 26.32
C LEU A 411 -12.80 -20.65 26.10
N LEU A 412 -11.92 -21.21 26.92
CA LEU A 412 -12.00 -22.63 27.23
C LEU A 412 -12.57 -22.79 28.64
N THR A 413 -13.74 -23.43 28.64
CA THR A 413 -14.58 -23.92 29.74
C THR A 413 -13.88 -24.09 31.09
N ASN A 414 -14.57 -23.68 32.16
CA ASN A 414 -14.26 -23.96 33.56
C ASN A 414 -13.92 -25.46 33.75
N GLY A 415 -12.63 -25.77 33.69
CA GLY A 415 -12.05 -27.07 34.01
C GLY A 415 -11.57 -27.07 35.45
N THR A 416 -11.97 -28.11 36.17
CA THR A 416 -11.65 -28.46 37.56
C THR A 416 -10.18 -28.26 37.92
N ASN A 417 -9.91 -27.64 39.08
CA ASN A 417 -8.61 -27.62 39.74
C ASN A 417 -8.11 -29.06 39.96
N GLY A 418 -7.27 -29.56 39.05
CA GLY A 418 -6.54 -30.79 39.21
C GLY A 418 -5.29 -30.57 40.05
N THR A 419 -5.10 -31.39 41.08
CA THR A 419 -3.93 -31.41 41.97
C THR A 419 -2.78 -32.20 41.33
N THR A 420 -2.34 -31.83 40.14
CA THR A 420 -1.09 -32.36 39.56
C THR A 420 0.06 -31.42 39.89
N ASP A 421 1.13 -31.98 40.45
CA ASP A 421 2.38 -31.26 40.72
C ASP A 421 3.14 -31.11 39.39
N ASP A 422 2.77 -30.09 38.61
CA ASP A 422 3.35 -29.80 37.29
C ASP A 422 4.76 -29.16 37.39
N GLY A 423 5.23 -28.87 38.61
CA GLY A 423 6.51 -28.20 38.90
C GLY A 423 7.75 -28.81 38.22
N PRO A 424 8.04 -30.12 38.36
CA PRO A 424 9.24 -30.72 37.77
C PRO A 424 9.23 -30.71 36.24
N GLU A 425 8.07 -30.84 35.60
CA GLU A 425 7.96 -30.79 34.13
C GLU A 425 8.18 -29.37 33.59
N LEU A 426 7.72 -28.34 34.32
CA LEU A 426 7.96 -26.94 33.98
C LEU A 426 9.41 -26.55 34.14
N GLU A 427 10.09 -27.03 35.19
CA GLU A 427 11.54 -26.81 35.37
C GLU A 427 12.35 -27.49 34.26
N GLU A 428 11.95 -28.69 33.84
CA GLU A 428 12.60 -29.38 32.72
C GLU A 428 12.48 -28.59 31.41
N TYR A 429 11.33 -27.97 31.16
CA TYR A 429 11.04 -27.28 29.91
C TYR A 429 11.52 -25.82 29.87
N LEU A 430 11.38 -25.07 30.97
CA LEU A 430 11.71 -23.64 31.03
C LEU A 430 13.08 -23.34 31.66
N GLY A 431 13.69 -24.32 32.31
CA GLY A 431 14.90 -24.15 33.11
C GLY A 431 14.59 -23.84 34.58
N PRO A 432 15.54 -24.10 35.50
CA PRO A 432 15.33 -24.00 36.94
C PRO A 432 14.96 -22.58 37.42
N VAL A 433 15.50 -21.52 36.82
CA VAL A 433 15.27 -20.14 37.30
C VAL A 433 13.86 -19.65 37.00
N ILE A 434 13.37 -19.93 35.79
CA ILE A 434 12.05 -19.47 35.32
C ILE A 434 10.96 -20.48 35.70
N GLY A 435 11.25 -21.79 35.59
CA GLY A 435 10.33 -22.87 35.93
C GLY A 435 9.89 -22.84 37.40
N SER A 436 10.84 -22.70 38.34
CA SER A 436 10.52 -22.63 39.78
C SER A 436 9.65 -21.41 40.13
N ARG A 437 9.85 -20.27 39.47
CA ARG A 437 9.05 -19.05 39.68
C ARG A 437 7.64 -19.16 39.12
N ILE A 438 7.46 -19.82 37.97
CA ILE A 438 6.14 -20.05 37.38
C ILE A 438 5.38 -21.12 38.17
N ALA A 439 6.04 -22.22 38.55
CA ALA A 439 5.47 -23.23 39.42
C ALA A 439 5.02 -22.64 40.77
N GLY A 440 5.84 -21.77 41.36
CA GLY A 440 5.53 -21.05 42.59
C GLY A 440 4.39 -20.03 42.47
N ALA A 441 4.05 -19.57 41.26
CA ALA A 441 2.91 -18.67 41.03
C ALA A 441 1.56 -19.40 41.07
N GLY A 442 1.53 -20.74 40.92
CA GLY A 442 0.34 -21.57 41.10
C GLY A 442 -0.76 -21.37 40.05
N ASP A 443 -0.46 -20.79 38.88
CA ASP A 443 -1.44 -20.62 37.80
C ASP A 443 -1.52 -21.86 36.91
N HIS A 444 -2.45 -22.76 37.23
CA HIS A 444 -2.64 -24.00 36.45
C HIS A 444 -3.01 -23.76 34.98
N LYS A 445 -3.70 -22.66 34.64
CA LYS A 445 -4.05 -22.37 33.24
C LYS A 445 -2.79 -22.03 32.43
N LEU A 446 -1.89 -21.26 33.04
CA LEU A 446 -0.60 -20.94 32.46
C LEU A 446 0.27 -22.20 32.32
N ASN A 447 0.33 -23.04 33.36
CA ASN A 447 1.10 -24.28 33.35
C ASN A 447 0.63 -25.21 32.22
N MET A 448 -0.68 -25.42 32.09
CA MET A 448 -1.26 -26.22 31.01
C MET A 448 -0.94 -25.63 29.63
N ALA A 449 -1.07 -24.30 29.45
CA ALA A 449 -0.74 -23.65 28.17
C ALA A 449 0.74 -23.77 27.78
N ILE A 450 1.63 -23.82 28.76
CA ILE A 450 3.07 -24.04 28.55
C ILE A 450 3.32 -25.52 28.18
N LEU A 451 2.74 -26.47 28.91
CA LEU A 451 2.92 -27.90 28.63
C LEU A 451 2.33 -28.30 27.28
N GLU A 452 1.17 -27.78 26.89
CA GLU A 452 0.61 -27.97 25.54
C GLU A 452 1.53 -27.44 24.43
N SER A 453 2.34 -26.42 24.71
CA SER A 453 3.29 -25.89 23.72
C SER A 453 4.51 -26.79 23.52
N ARG A 454 4.82 -27.64 24.49
CA ARG A 454 5.86 -28.67 24.39
C ARG A 454 5.44 -29.78 23.44
N GLU A 455 4.16 -30.12 23.38
CA GLU A 455 3.66 -31.21 22.51
C GLU A 455 3.51 -30.81 21.03
N LYS A 456 3.38 -29.50 20.76
CA LYS A 456 3.17 -28.96 19.40
C LYS A 456 4.46 -28.59 18.66
N ASN A 457 5.61 -28.58 19.35
CA ASN A 457 6.94 -28.30 18.82
C ASN A 457 7.82 -29.54 18.93
#